data_AF-A0A2V6QAG6-F1
#
_entry.id   AF-A0A2V6QAG6-F1
#
_cell.length_a   1.000
_cell.length_b   1.000
_cell.length_c   1.000
_cell.angle_alpha   90.00
_cell.angle_beta   90.00
_cell.angle_gamma   90.00
#
_symmetry.space_group_name_H-M   'P 1'
#
loop_
_entity.id
_entity.type
_entity.pdbx_description
1 polymer ?
#
loop_
_entity_poly.entity_id
_entity_poly.type
_entity_poly.pdbx_seq_one_letter_code
_entity_poly.pdbx_strand_id
1 'polypeptide(L)' 'AAYPLNRFLFALKSDAAARARYVADAQATMRDYGLDEATRAALAGFDRDRLVALGAHPYLVFMAQVRLTMERAPGSFEYF' A
#
# COMPACT_ATOMS: atom_id res chain seq x y z
N ALA A 1 6.40 14.45 5.88
CA ALA A 1 6.06 13.64 4.70
C ALA A 1 5.60 12.21 5.05
N ALA A 2 6.11 11.56 6.11
CA ALA A 2 5.77 10.17 6.44
C ALA A 2 4.31 9.91 6.90
N TYR A 3 3.58 10.92 7.38
CA TYR A 3 2.22 10.72 7.90
C TYR A 3 1.21 10.28 6.80
N PRO A 4 1.10 10.98 5.64
CA PRO A 4 0.29 10.50 4.52
C PRO A 4 0.59 9.07 4.08
N LEU A 5 1.88 8.70 4.03
CA LEU A 5 2.34 7.36 3.67
C LEU A 5 1.84 6.30 4.67
N ASN A 6 2.07 6.52 5.97
CA ASN A 6 1.61 5.58 7.00
C ASN A 6 0.08 5.48 7.07
N ARG A 7 -0.63 6.60 6.87
CA ARG A 7 -2.10 6.61 6.77
C ARG A 7 -2.60 5.78 5.59
N PHE A 8 -1.93 5.92 4.44
CA PHE A 8 -2.27 5.16 3.24
C PHE A 8 -2.00 3.65 3.42
N LEU A 9 -0.84 3.26 3.95
CA LEU A 9 -0.53 1.86 4.23
C LEU A 9 -1.49 1.24 5.25
N PHE A 10 -1.89 2.00 6.28
CA PHE A 10 -2.92 1.56 7.22
C PHE A 10 -4.28 1.34 6.55
N ALA A 11 -4.67 2.22 5.62
CA ALA A 11 -5.89 2.04 4.84
C ALA A 11 -5.83 0.79 3.97
N LEU A 12 -4.72 0.54 3.25
CA LEU A 12 -4.54 -0.71 2.50
C LEU A 12 -4.65 -1.95 3.40
N LYS A 13 -4.08 -1.90 4.61
CA LYS A 13 -4.17 -2.99 5.57
C LYS A 13 -5.60 -3.26 6.07
N SER A 14 -6.39 -2.21 6.33
CA SER A 14 -7.59 -2.30 7.17
C SER A 14 -8.90 -1.98 6.45
N ASP A 15 -8.87 -1.36 5.28
CA ASP A 15 -10.06 -0.91 4.52
C ASP A 15 -10.13 -1.62 3.16
N ALA A 16 -11.16 -2.45 2.97
CA ALA A 16 -11.40 -3.17 1.73
C ALA A 16 -11.77 -2.24 0.57
N ALA A 17 -12.51 -1.15 0.83
CA ALA A 17 -12.86 -0.18 -0.20
C ALA A 17 -11.63 0.63 -0.65
N ALA A 18 -10.70 0.91 0.25
CA ALA A 18 -9.41 1.50 -0.12
C ALA A 18 -8.58 0.56 -1.01
N ARG A 19 -8.53 -0.74 -0.69
CA ARG A 19 -7.86 -1.73 -1.54
C ARG A 19 -8.52 -1.87 -2.91
N ALA A 20 -9.84 -1.99 -2.97
CA ALA A 20 -10.57 -2.09 -4.23
C ALA A 20 -10.29 -0.87 -5.14
N ARG A 21 -10.32 0.35 -4.58
CA ARG A 21 -9.95 1.57 -5.30
C ARG A 21 -8.50 1.55 -5.79
N TYR A 22 -7.57 1.13 -4.94
CA TYR A 22 -6.16 1.01 -5.31
C TYR A 22 -5.90 -0.04 -6.40
N VAL A 23 -6.61 -1.17 -6.38
CA VAL A 23 -6.52 -2.20 -7.42
C VAL A 23 -7.09 -1.70 -8.74
N ALA A 24 -8.17 -0.92 -8.71
CA ALA A 24 -8.77 -0.33 -9.91
C ALA A 24 -7.92 0.81 -10.51
N ASP A 25 -7.45 1.74 -9.67
CA ASP A 25 -6.55 2.82 -10.06
C ASP A 25 -5.61 3.22 -8.91
N ALA A 26 -4.42 2.63 -8.95
CA ALA A 26 -3.40 2.85 -7.93
C ALA A 26 -2.92 4.31 -7.89
N GLN A 27 -2.74 4.95 -9.06
CA GLN A 27 -2.18 6.31 -9.15
C GLN A 27 -3.17 7.36 -8.66
N ALA A 28 -4.44 7.25 -9.06
CA ALA A 28 -5.49 8.13 -8.56
C ALA A 28 -5.66 7.99 -7.04
N THR A 29 -5.75 6.75 -6.54
CA THR A 29 -5.90 6.50 -5.10
C THR A 29 -4.73 7.08 -4.30
N MET A 30 -3.49 6.93 -4.78
CA MET A 30 -2.33 7.50 -4.10
C MET A 30 -2.32 9.05 -4.12
N ARG A 31 -2.80 9.68 -5.19
CA ARG A 31 -2.95 11.15 -5.26
C ARG A 31 -4.00 11.66 -4.29
N ASP A 32 -5.14 10.98 -4.16
CA ASP A 32 -6.21 11.33 -3.22
C ASP A 32 -5.74 11.30 -1.76
N TYR A 33 -4.77 10.43 -1.45
CA TYR A 33 -4.15 10.38 -0.13
C TYR A 33 -3.06 11.44 0.09
N GLY A 34 -2.73 12.23 -0.94
CA GLY A 34 -1.73 13.29 -0.88
C GLY A 34 -0.30 12.78 -0.93
N LEU A 35 -0.05 11.60 -1.52
CA LEU A 35 1.30 11.06 -1.66
C LEU A 35 2.07 11.82 -2.76
N ASP A 36 3.31 12.18 -2.48
CA ASP A 36 4.21 12.78 -3.47
C ASP A 36 4.72 11.75 -4.49
N GLU A 37 5.39 12.24 -5.55
CA GLU A 37 5.87 11.39 -6.63
C GLU A 37 6.89 10.34 -6.16
N ALA A 38 7.81 10.72 -5.26
CA ALA A 38 8.83 9.82 -4.74
C ALA A 38 8.20 8.64 -3.97
N THR A 39 7.16 8.92 -3.18
CA THR A 39 6.41 7.91 -2.43
C THR A 39 5.59 7.02 -3.36
N ARG A 40 4.93 7.60 -4.37
CA ARG A 40 4.18 6.84 -5.39
C ARG A 40 5.08 5.88 -6.17
N ALA A 41 6.27 6.33 -6.56
CA ALA A 41 7.25 5.49 -7.25
C ALA A 41 7.72 4.31 -6.38
N ALA A 42 7.98 4.54 -5.08
CA ALA A 42 8.36 3.48 -4.15
C ALA A 42 7.22 2.45 -3.92
N LEU A 43 5.96 2.91 -3.91
CA LEU A 43 4.78 2.05 -3.76
C LEU A 43 4.49 1.20 -5.01
N ALA A 44 4.87 1.64 -6.22
CA ALA A 44 4.62 0.90 -7.45
C ALA A 44 5.27 -0.50 -7.45
N GLY A 45 6.48 -0.61 -6.87
CA GLY A 45 7.20 -1.87 -6.68
C GLY A 45 7.09 -2.46 -5.28
N PHE A 46 6.39 -1.82 -4.35
CA PHE A 46 6.46 -2.13 -2.92
C PHE A 46 7.91 -2.26 -2.42
N ASP A 47 8.78 -1.33 -2.84
CA ASP A 47 10.19 -1.30 -2.44
C ASP A 47 10.28 -0.98 -0.94
N ARG A 48 10.41 -2.04 -0.14
CA ARG A 48 10.37 -1.95 1.32
C ARG A 48 11.45 -1.01 1.86
N ASP A 49 12.68 -1.14 1.38
CA ASP A 49 13.81 -0.38 1.91
C ASP A 49 13.63 1.10 1.60
N ARG A 50 13.18 1.43 0.38
CA ARG A 50 12.87 2.80 -0.01
C ARG A 50 11.68 3.37 0.76
N LEU A 51 10.62 2.57 1.00
CA LEU A 51 9.47 3.00 1.79
C LEU A 51 9.86 3.28 3.25
N VAL A 52 10.69 2.42 3.85
CA VAL A 52 11.20 2.63 5.22
C VAL A 52 12.10 3.86 5.30
N ALA A 53 12.96 4.09 4.30
CA ALA A 53 13.77 5.31 4.22
C ALA A 53 12.91 6.59 4.08
N LEU A 54 11.73 6.49 3.47
CA LEU A 54 10.72 7.56 3.41
C LEU A 54 9.88 7.71 4.71
N GLY A 55 10.17 6.89 5.73
CA GLY A 55 9.51 6.92 7.04
C GLY A 55 8.27 6.04 7.16
N ALA A 56 8.08 5.07 6.27
CA ALA A 56 7.02 4.07 6.44
C ALA A 56 7.32 3.13 7.60
N HIS A 57 6.28 2.76 8.35
CA HIS A 57 6.37 1.75 9.39
C HIS A 57 6.53 0.35 8.74
N PRO A 58 7.60 -0.42 9.05
CA PRO A 58 7.89 -1.68 8.36
C PRO A 58 6.73 -2.70 8.39
N TYR A 59 6.04 -2.80 9.52
CA TYR A 59 4.86 -3.68 9.65
C TYR A 59 3.71 -3.26 8.71
N LEU A 60 3.46 -1.96 8.52
CA LEU A 60 2.40 -1.50 7.64
C LEU A 60 2.73 -1.76 6.17
N VAL A 61 4.00 -1.62 5.78
CA VAL A 61 4.48 -1.98 4.43
C VAL A 61 4.20 -3.46 4.16
N PHE A 62 4.65 -4.34 5.05
CA PHE A 62 4.45 -5.79 4.94
C PHE A 62 2.96 -6.15 4.85
N MET A 63 2.15 -5.67 5.81
CA MET A 63 0.73 -6.02 5.86
C MET A 63 -0.06 -5.46 4.67
N ALA A 64 0.27 -4.26 4.18
CA ALA A 64 -0.36 -3.69 3.00
C ALA A 64 -0.07 -4.55 1.76
N GLN A 65 1.18 -5.01 1.60
CA GLN A 65 1.56 -5.90 0.50
C GLN A 65 0.80 -7.23 0.57
N VAL A 66 0.77 -7.89 1.73
CA VAL A 66 0.03 -9.15 1.92
C VAL A 66 -1.45 -8.97 1.57
N ARG A 67 -2.11 -7.93 2.09
CA ARG A 67 -3.54 -7.69 1.82
C ARG A 67 -3.82 -7.42 0.34
N LEU A 68 -2.93 -6.73 -0.36
CA LEU A 68 -3.07 -6.50 -1.79
C LEU A 68 -2.85 -7.75 -2.63
N THR A 69 -1.90 -8.61 -2.25
CA THR A 69 -1.73 -9.90 -2.92
C THR A 69 -2.99 -10.77 -2.77
N MET A 70 -3.57 -10.82 -1.57
CA MET A 70 -4.84 -11.52 -1.33
C MET A 70 -5.99 -10.95 -2.17
N GLU A 71 -6.09 -9.62 -2.30
CA GLU A 71 -7.14 -8.96 -3.08
C GLU A 71 -7.02 -9.25 -4.59
N ARG A 72 -5.79 -9.31 -5.12
CA ARG A 72 -5.53 -9.56 -6.55
C ARG A 72 -5.61 -11.05 -6.93
N ALA A 73 -5.33 -11.93 -5.99
CA ALA A 73 -5.33 -13.37 -6.19
C ALA A 73 -6.04 -14.07 -5.03
N PRO A 74 -7.38 -13.98 -4.94
CA PRO A 74 -8.16 -14.51 -3.82
C PRO A 74 -8.02 -16.03 -3.62
N GLY A 75 -7.51 -16.79 -4.61
CA GLY A 75 -7.20 -18.22 -4.49
C GLY A 75 -5.73 -18.56 -4.19
N SER A 76 -4.84 -17.57 -4.04
CA SER A 76 -3.40 -17.81 -3.81
C SER A 76 -3.02 -18.10 -2.36
N PHE A 77 -3.97 -17.98 -1.42
CA PHE A 77 -3.78 -18.22 0.01
C PHE A 77 -4.74 -19.29 0.54
N GLU A 78 -4.96 -20.36 -0.22
CA GLU A 78 -5.33 -21.63 0.41
C GLU A 78 -4.12 -22.10 1.25
N TYR A 79 -4.34 -22.34 2.54
CA TYR A 79 -3.38 -22.80 3.56
C TYR A 79 -2.46 -21.74 4.20
N PHE A 80 -2.96 -21.14 5.28
CA PHE A 80 -2.21 -21.01 6.54
C PHE A 80 -3.05 -21.60 7.68
#